data_AF-A0A4D8QCF5-F1
#
_entry.id   AF-A0A4D8QCF5-F1
#
_cell.length_a   1.000
_cell.length_b   1.000
_cell.length_c   1.000
_cell.angle_alpha   90.00
_cell.angle_beta   90.00
_cell.angle_gamma   90.00
#
_symmetry.space_group_name_H-M   'P 1'
#
loop_
_entity.id
_entity.type
_entity.pdbx_description
1 polymer ?
#
loop_
_entity_poly.entity_id
_entity_poly.type
_entity_poly.pdbx_seq_one_letter_code
_entity_poly.pdbx_strand_id
1 'polypeptide(L)'
;MAVVRLEMLYPLPDAALSALFRRWPGASCVWVQEEPCNLGAWTYLDRSGGVARGRRLRRTARRLRGPRRGGVPAGSFHGDHEADQRRLVEQAFAGIAASLPPRETIAAD
;
A
#
# COMPACT_ATOMS: atom_id res chain seq x y z
N MET A 1 -12.59 3.95 -6.18
CA MET A 1 -11.46 3.57 -5.30
C MET A 1 -11.93 2.47 -4.36
N ALA A 2 -11.09 1.49 -4.02
CA ALA A 2 -11.41 0.45 -3.05
C ALA A 2 -10.20 0.18 -2.13
N VAL A 3 -10.47 -0.12 -0.86
CA VAL A 3 -9.46 -0.62 0.10
C VAL A 3 -9.75 -2.09 0.33
N VAL A 4 -8.73 -2.92 0.20
CA VAL A 4 -8.83 -4.38 0.38
C VAL A 4 -7.82 -4.80 1.42
N ARG A 5 -8.25 -5.60 2.40
CA ARG A 5 -7.39 -6.20 3.41
C ARG A 5 -7.04 -7.63 3.00
N LEU A 6 -5.80 -8.02 3.25
CA LEU A 6 -5.33 -9.39 3.06
C LEU A 6 -5.13 -10.00 4.45
N GLU A 7 -6.16 -10.68 4.96
CA GLU A 7 -6.15 -11.27 6.32
C GLU A 7 -5.20 -12.46 6.45
N MET A 8 -4.92 -13.14 5.33
CA MET A 8 -4.06 -14.32 5.29
C MET A 8 -2.89 -14.07 4.34
N LEU A 9 -1.69 -13.96 4.91
CA LEU A 9 -0.46 -13.79 4.14
C LEU A 9 0.15 -15.14 3.72
N TYR A 10 -0.01 -16.18 4.54
CA TYR A 10 0.53 -17.51 4.26
C TYR A 10 -0.44 -18.64 4.69
N PRO A 11 -0.65 -19.66 3.84
CA PRO A 11 -0.28 -19.69 2.41
C PRO A 11 -0.99 -18.57 1.63
N LEU A 12 -0.40 -18.10 0.53
CA LEU A 12 -0.98 -16.98 -0.24
C LEU A 12 -2.31 -17.43 -0.89
N PRO A 13 -3.43 -16.70 -0.72
CA PRO A 13 -4.73 -17.11 -1.25
C PRO A 13 -4.91 -16.74 -2.74
N ASP A 14 -4.19 -17.41 -3.63
CA ASP A 14 -4.07 -17.07 -5.06
C ASP A 14 -5.41 -17.01 -5.80
N ALA A 15 -6.32 -17.96 -5.51
CA ALA A 15 -7.64 -18.01 -6.15
C ALA A 15 -8.52 -16.80 -5.78
N ALA A 16 -8.51 -16.39 -4.51
CA ALA A 16 -9.26 -15.24 -4.03
C ALA A 16 -8.71 -13.92 -4.61
N LEU A 17 -7.38 -13.79 -4.64
CA LEU A 17 -6.71 -12.63 -5.22
C LEU A 17 -6.96 -12.52 -6.73
N SER A 18 -6.96 -13.66 -7.45
CA SER A 18 -7.29 -13.70 -8.87
C SER A 18 -8.75 -13.28 -9.15
N ALA A 19 -9.69 -13.76 -8.35
CA ALA A 19 -11.10 -13.34 -8.44
C ALA A 19 -11.26 -11.83 -8.17
N LEU A 20 -10.56 -11.32 -7.16
CA LEU A 20 -10.54 -9.89 -6.82
C LEU A 20 -10.03 -9.05 -8.01
N PHE A 21 -8.89 -9.41 -8.62
CA PHE A 21 -8.33 -8.61 -9.72
C PHE A 21 -9.16 -8.65 -11.00
N ARG A 22 -9.92 -9.72 -11.25
CA ARG A 22 -10.87 -9.79 -12.37
C ARG A 22 -12.05 -8.84 -12.21
N ARG A 23 -12.45 -8.51 -10.97
CA ARG A 23 -13.51 -7.53 -10.70
C ARG A 23 -13.09 -6.10 -11.05
N TRP A 24 -11.79 -5.80 -11.11
CA TRP A 24 -11.26 -4.49 -11.49
C TRP A 24 -10.10 -4.58 -12.49
N PRO A 25 -10.35 -4.96 -13.76
CA PRO A 25 -9.32 -5.26 -14.74
C PRO A 25 -8.42 -4.06 -15.07
N GLY A 26 -8.91 -2.81 -14.98
CA GLY A 26 -8.13 -1.59 -15.23
C GLY A 26 -7.52 -0.91 -14.01
N ALA A 27 -7.73 -1.43 -12.79
CA ALA A 27 -7.34 -0.71 -11.58
C ALA A 27 -5.82 -0.77 -11.32
N SER A 28 -5.21 0.38 -11.02
CA SER A 28 -3.88 0.40 -10.43
C SER A 28 -3.95 -0.07 -8.97
N CYS A 29 -3.04 -0.95 -8.57
CA CYS A 29 -3.02 -1.51 -7.22
C CYS A 29 -1.74 -1.11 -6.46
N VAL A 30 -1.92 -0.69 -5.22
CA VAL A 30 -0.85 -0.25 -4.32
C VAL A 30 -0.93 -1.07 -3.03
N TRP A 31 0.17 -1.72 -2.66
CA TRP A 31 0.34 -2.31 -1.33
C TRP A 31 0.70 -1.22 -0.33
N VAL A 32 -0.03 -1.15 0.78
CA VAL A 32 0.19 -0.17 1.85
C VAL A 32 0.47 -0.94 3.13
N GLN A 33 1.59 -0.62 3.79
CA GLN A 33 1.94 -1.20 5.09
C GLN A 33 2.63 -0.14 5.96
N GLU A 34 2.46 -0.25 7.28
CA GLU A 34 3.13 0.64 8.22
C GLU A 34 4.60 0.26 8.38
N GLU A 35 4.95 -1.01 8.27
CA GLU A 35 6.32 -1.48 8.42
C GLU A 35 7.21 -0.96 7.29
N PRO A 36 8.50 -0.72 7.55
CA PRO A 36 9.46 -0.42 6.50
C PRO A 36 9.55 -1.51 5.43
N CYS A 37 10.03 -1.17 4.23
CA CYS A 37 10.01 -2.08 3.08
C CYS A 37 10.82 -3.39 3.24
N ASN A 38 11.84 -3.41 4.10
CA ASN A 38 12.62 -4.61 4.42
C ASN A 38 11.96 -5.47 5.52
N LEU A 39 10.84 -5.01 6.08
CA LEU A 39 10.03 -5.66 7.09
C LEU A 39 8.60 -5.88 6.57
N GLY A 40 7.80 -6.57 7.37
CA GLY A 40 6.41 -6.87 7.06
C GLY A 40 6.26 -7.77 5.82
N ALA A 41 5.11 -7.66 5.17
CA ALA A 41 4.71 -8.56 4.11
C ALA A 41 5.34 -8.25 2.74
N TRP A 42 5.84 -7.03 2.52
CA TRP A 42 6.30 -6.57 1.21
C TRP A 42 7.30 -7.52 0.55
N THR A 43 8.36 -7.93 1.27
CA THR A 43 9.41 -8.78 0.69
C THR A 43 8.89 -10.16 0.29
N TYR A 44 7.93 -10.70 1.05
CA TYR A 44 7.26 -11.95 0.70
C TYR A 44 6.38 -11.77 -0.55
N LEU A 45 5.51 -10.75 -0.56
CA LEU A 45 4.58 -10.49 -1.68
C LEU A 45 5.30 -10.14 -3.00
N ASP A 46 6.42 -9.42 -2.93
CA ASP A 46 7.27 -9.08 -4.08
C ASP A 46 7.95 -10.33 -4.66
N ARG A 47 8.37 -11.26 -3.79
CA ARG A 47 9.00 -12.53 -4.19
C ARG A 47 8.04 -13.60 -4.66
N SER A 48 6.75 -13.53 -4.30
CA SER A 48 5.71 -14.44 -4.79
C SER A 48 5.42 -14.32 -6.30
N GLY A 49 6.31 -13.66 -7.07
CA GLY A 49 6.25 -13.57 -8.53
C GLY A 49 5.26 -12.53 -9.07
N GLY A 50 4.64 -11.73 -8.19
CA GLY A 50 3.66 -10.67 -8.50
C GLY A 50 2.20 -11.08 -8.22
N VAL A 51 1.79 -11.12 -6.94
CA VAL A 51 0.45 -11.58 -6.46
C VAL A 51 -0.13 -12.70 -7.33
N ALA A 52 0.65 -13.77 -7.49
CA ALA A 52 0.40 -14.93 -8.35
C ALA A 52 -0.46 -14.68 -9.60
N ARG A 53 0.11 -13.95 -10.58
CA ARG A 53 -0.36 -13.83 -11.98
C ARG A 53 -1.61 -12.99 -12.25
N GLY A 54 -1.99 -12.08 -11.36
CA GLY A 54 -3.05 -11.09 -11.64
C GLY A 54 -2.58 -9.66 -11.91
N ARG A 55 -1.52 -9.18 -11.24
CA ARG A 55 -1.10 -7.76 -11.34
C ARG A 55 0.26 -7.47 -10.70
N ARG A 56 1.00 -6.49 -11.24
CA ARG A 56 2.18 -5.92 -10.58
C ARG A 56 1.74 -4.86 -9.57
N LEU A 57 2.09 -5.04 -8.29
CA LEU A 57 1.79 -4.07 -7.24
C LEU A 57 2.83 -2.93 -7.23
N ARG A 58 2.35 -1.70 -7.10
CA ARG A 58 3.19 -0.59 -6.58
C ARG A 58 3.17 -0.65 -5.06
N ARG A 59 4.16 -0.05 -4.38
CA ARG A 59 4.21 -0.05 -2.91
C ARG A 59 4.23 1.35 -2.33
N THR A 60 3.65 1.46 -1.15
CA THR A 60 3.80 2.56 -0.21
C THR A 60 4.08 1.96 1.17
N ALA A 61 5.22 2.30 1.75
CA ALA A 61 5.67 1.79 3.05
C ALA A 61 6.42 2.91 3.78
N ARG A 62 6.50 2.84 5.11
CA ARG A 62 7.33 3.79 5.86
C ARG A 62 8.78 3.71 5.37
N ARG A 63 9.45 4.87 5.33
CA ARG A 63 10.90 4.90 5.12
C ARG A 63 11.58 4.53 6.43
N LEU A 64 12.60 3.68 6.38
CA LEU A 64 13.51 3.53 7.52
C LEU A 64 14.10 4.90 7.84
N ARG A 65 13.92 5.35 9.08
CA ARG A 65 14.61 6.51 9.66
C ARG A 65 15.68 5.98 10.60
N GLY A 66 16.94 6.18 10.22
CA GLY A 66 18.12 5.68 10.95
C GLY A 66 19.25 5.30 9.98
N PRO A 67 20.52 5.21 10.47
CA PRO A 67 21.62 4.76 9.63
C PRO A 67 21.26 3.42 8.99
N ARG A 68 21.71 3.16 7.76
CA ARG A 68 21.36 2.00 6.89
C ARG A 68 21.47 0.59 7.53
N ARG A 69 21.89 0.50 8.79
CA ARG A 69 22.10 -0.73 9.60
C ARG A 69 21.32 -0.76 10.92
N GLY A 70 20.58 0.28 11.30
CA GLY A 70 19.84 0.34 12.56
C GLY A 70 18.44 -0.27 12.43
N GLY A 71 18.31 -1.56 12.74
CA GLY A 71 17.06 -2.31 12.73
C GLY A 71 16.13 -1.95 13.89
N VAL A 72 15.55 -0.75 13.87
CA VAL A 72 14.50 -0.38 14.82
C VAL A 72 13.15 -0.35 14.09
N PRO A 73 12.15 -1.15 14.49
CA PRO A 73 10.87 -1.27 13.78
C PRO A 73 10.07 0.03 13.72
N ALA A 74 10.28 0.91 14.71
CA ALA A 74 9.57 2.17 14.89
C ALA A 74 10.57 3.19 15.47
N GLY A 75 10.81 4.32 14.79
CA GLY A 75 11.69 5.38 15.30
C GLY A 75 11.10 5.99 16.57
N SER A 76 11.77 5.88 17.71
CA SER A 76 11.24 6.02 19.09
C SER A 76 10.69 7.39 19.53
N PHE A 77 10.28 8.28 18.62
CA PHE A 77 9.71 9.60 18.94
C PHE A 77 8.24 9.68 18.48
N HIS A 78 7.34 9.98 19.42
CA HIS A 78 5.89 10.00 19.18
C HIS A 78 5.45 10.95 18.06
N GLY A 79 6.06 12.15 17.98
CA GLY A 79 5.78 13.13 16.92
C GLY A 79 6.22 12.68 15.53
N ASP A 80 7.26 11.84 15.42
CA ASP A 80 7.72 11.28 14.15
C ASP A 80 6.78 10.16 13.67
N HIS A 81 6.12 9.46 14.59
CA HIS A 81 5.20 8.38 14.24
C HIS A 81 3.94 8.87 13.53
N GLU A 82 3.30 9.93 14.03
CA GLU A 82 2.10 10.51 13.42
C GLU A 82 2.40 11.15 12.06
N ALA A 83 3.52 11.87 11.96
CA ALA A 83 3.97 12.46 10.70
C ALA A 83 4.24 11.39 9.63
N ASP A 84 4.85 10.26 10.02
CA ASP A 84 5.09 9.13 9.14
C ASP A 84 3.79 8.40 8.76
N GLN A 85 2.83 8.22 9.67
CA GLN A 85 1.51 7.65 9.32
C GLN A 85 0.80 8.53 8.31
N ARG A 86 0.73 9.84 8.57
CA ARG A 86 0.10 10.80 7.68
C ARG A 86 0.74 10.77 6.30
N ARG A 87 2.08 10.77 6.24
CA ARG A 87 2.81 10.65 4.98
C ARG A 87 2.52 9.34 4.25
N LEU A 88 2.43 8.22 4.97
CA LEU A 88 2.09 6.92 4.38
C LEU A 88 0.71 6.97 3.73
N VAL A 89 -0.27 7.50 4.44
CA VAL A 89 -1.65 7.66 3.94
C VAL A 89 -1.65 8.60 2.73
N GLU A 90 -1.05 9.78 2.82
CA GLU A 90 -0.96 10.71 1.68
C GLU A 90 -0.32 10.05 0.45
N GLN A 91 0.76 9.30 0.62
CA GLN A 91 1.44 8.60 -0.47
C GLN A 91 0.61 7.45 -1.05
N ALA A 92 -0.20 6.76 -0.24
CA ALA A 92 -1.09 5.72 -0.73
C ALA A 92 -2.18 6.28 -1.66
N PHE A 93 -2.59 7.53 -1.45
CA PHE A 93 -3.65 8.19 -2.21
C PHE A 93 -3.14 9.17 -3.29
N ALA A 94 -1.89 9.61 -3.24
CA ALA A 94 -1.34 10.61 -4.17
C ALA A 94 -1.47 10.20 -5.65
N GLY A 95 -1.28 8.92 -5.97
CA GLY A 95 -1.47 8.40 -7.33
C GLY A 95 -2.93 8.22 -7.76
N ILE A 96 -3.87 8.21 -6.81
CA ILE A 96 -5.31 8.08 -7.06
C ILE A 96 -5.89 9.46 -7.40
N ALA A 97 -5.50 10.51 -6.67
CA ALA A 97 -6.00 11.88 -6.86
C ALA A 97 -5.72 12.44 -8.25
N ALA A 98 -4.56 12.12 -8.86
CA ALA A 98 -4.23 12.52 -10.22
C ALA A 98 -5.05 11.81 -11.31
N SER A 99 -5.79 10.74 -10.96
CA SER A 99 -6.60 9.93 -11.89
C SER A 99 -8.10 10.09 -11.70
N LEU A 100 -8.54 10.87 -10.70
CA LEU A 100 -9.94 11.18 -10.49
C LEU A 100 -10.33 12.34 -11.42
N PRO A 101 -11.52 12.31 -12.06
CA PRO A 101 -12.01 13.47 -12.77
C PRO A 101 -12.07 14.67 -11.80
N PRO A 102 -11.86 15.91 -12.28
CA PRO A 102 -12.01 17.11 -11.46
C PRO A 102 -13.34 17.05 -10.73
N ARG A 103 -13.33 17.33 -9.43
CA ARG A 103 -14.58 17.40 -8.66
C ARG A 103 -15.41 18.54 -9.23
N GLU A 104 -16.55 18.23 -9.84
CA GLU A 104 -17.55 19.24 -10.15
C GLU A 104 -18.11 19.75 -8.82
N THR A 105 -17.79 21.00 -8.50
CA THR A 105 -18.46 21.73 -7.42
C THR A 105 -19.84 22.09 -7.94
N ILE A 106 -20.85 21.29 -7.58
CA ILE A 106 -22.24 21.72 -7.74
C ILE A 106 -22.45 22.80 -6.68
N ALA A 107 -22.47 24.06 -7.10
CA ALA A 107 -22.91 25.16 -6.25
C ALA A 107 -24.36 24.86 -5.83
N ALA A 108 -24.63 24.94 -4.53
CA ALA A 108 -25.99 24.95 -4.02
C ALA A 108 -26.57 26.34 -4.32
N ASP A 109 -27.58 26.39 -5.17
CA ASP A 109 -28.44 27.56 -5.38
C ASP A 109 -29.30 27.85 -4.14
#